data_AF-A0A7X1N797-F1
#
_entry.id   AF-A0A7X1N797-F1
#
_cell.length_a   1.000
_cell.length_b   1.000
_cell.length_c   1.000
_cell.angle_alpha   90.00
_cell.angle_beta   90.00
_cell.angle_gamma   90.00
#
_symmetry.space_group_name_H-M   'P 1'
#
loop_
_entity.id
_entity.type
_entity.pdbx_description
1 polymer ?
#
loop_
_entity_poly.entity_id
_entity_poly.type
_entity_poly.pdbx_seq_one_letter_code
_entity_poly.pdbx_strand_id
1 'polypeptide(L)'
;MLALPLHPAYADDVAQTATQPSFALYYGKSPPVDMLSAFDAAVIEPDSGFDPLVHRLPHTTWFAYASVGEVLPSRSYYADVPKNWLAGRNESWASRVVDQSQPEWPAFFVDHVIKPLWDKGYRGFFLDTMDSWQLVAKTDDARAQQIAGLANVIRAIKARYPDAKLIFNRGFEILPQVHDLAYAVAFESLYRGWDQSQQRYTEVPAQDRDWLLQQAKTSGKRCR
;
A
#
# COMPACT_ATOMS: atom_id res chain seq x y z
N MET A 1 -12.55 2.10 -4.19
CA MET A 1 -11.47 1.19 -3.79
C MET A 1 -12.10 -0.06 -3.21
N LEU A 2 -11.61 -1.26 -3.56
CA LEU A 2 -12.08 -2.54 -3.04
C LEU A 2 -10.89 -3.25 -2.38
N ALA A 3 -11.07 -3.87 -1.21
CA ALA A 3 -10.01 -4.58 -0.47
C ALA A 3 -10.51 -5.97 -0.02
N LEU A 4 -9.67 -7.01 -0.12
CA LEU A 4 -10.02 -8.42 0.16
C LEU A 4 -9.14 -9.00 1.31
N PRO A 5 -9.71 -9.67 2.34
CA PRO A 5 -8.97 -10.22 3.50
C PRO A 5 -8.51 -11.69 3.36
N LEU A 6 -7.64 -12.13 4.30
CA LEU A 6 -6.98 -13.44 4.44
C LEU A 6 -7.18 -14.06 5.84
N HIS A 7 -7.67 -15.30 5.97
CA HIS A 7 -7.67 -16.07 7.25
C HIS A 7 -7.55 -17.59 7.01
N PRO A 8 -6.81 -18.35 7.85
CA PRO A 8 -6.76 -19.82 7.79
C PRO A 8 -7.93 -20.45 8.56
N ALA A 9 -8.57 -21.47 7.98
CA ALA A 9 -9.67 -22.20 8.61
C ALA A 9 -9.23 -23.57 9.14
N TYR A 10 -9.46 -23.83 10.43
CA TYR A 10 -9.60 -25.19 10.95
C TYR A 10 -11.09 -25.55 10.99
N ALA A 11 -11.42 -26.78 10.56
CA ALA A 11 -12.77 -27.27 10.38
C ALA A 11 -13.47 -27.59 11.72
N ASP A 12 -14.62 -26.98 11.98
CA ASP A 12 -15.93 -27.65 12.01
C ASP A 12 -17.07 -26.61 12.11
N ASP A 13 -18.03 -26.78 11.20
CA ASP A 13 -19.42 -26.30 11.09
C ASP A 13 -19.85 -24.84 11.39
N VAL A 14 -20.87 -24.43 10.62
CA VAL A 14 -21.42 -23.07 10.38
C VAL A 14 -20.55 -22.25 9.44
N ALA A 15 -21.04 -22.09 8.20
CA ALA A 15 -20.57 -21.08 7.27
C ALA A 15 -20.81 -19.68 7.86
N GLN A 16 -19.90 -19.24 8.75
CA GLN A 16 -19.74 -17.84 9.08
C GLN A 16 -19.49 -17.14 7.74
N THR A 17 -20.46 -16.33 7.33
CA THR A 17 -20.20 -15.33 6.30
C THR A 17 -19.16 -14.42 6.93
N ALA A 18 -17.87 -14.69 6.67
CA ALA A 18 -16.79 -13.87 7.19
C ALA A 18 -17.05 -12.46 6.67
N THR A 19 -17.54 -11.59 7.54
CA THR A 19 -17.79 -10.18 7.21
C THR A 19 -16.46 -9.60 6.82
N GLN A 20 -16.34 -9.19 5.55
CA GLN A 20 -15.10 -8.57 5.09
C GLN A 20 -14.88 -7.27 5.84
N PRO A 21 -13.62 -6.95 6.22
CA PRO A 21 -13.33 -5.71 6.90
C PRO A 21 -13.69 -4.53 6.00
N SER A 22 -14.14 -3.47 6.63
CA SER A 22 -14.47 -2.19 6.03
C SER A 22 -13.27 -1.25 6.12
N PHE A 23 -13.07 -0.44 5.06
CA PHE A 23 -11.90 0.42 4.92
C PHE A 23 -12.32 1.86 4.60
N ALA A 24 -11.65 2.82 5.23
CA ALA A 24 -11.73 4.24 4.90
C ALA A 24 -10.34 4.80 4.59
N LEU A 25 -10.27 5.74 3.65
CA LEU A 25 -9.04 6.47 3.31
C LEU A 25 -9.30 7.96 3.50
N TYR A 26 -8.40 8.64 4.21
CA TYR A 26 -8.47 10.08 4.45
C TYR A 26 -7.08 10.71 4.40
N TYR A 27 -6.82 11.47 3.34
CA TYR A 27 -5.54 12.19 3.13
C TYR A 27 -5.65 13.70 3.35
N GLY A 28 -6.78 14.17 3.88
CA GLY A 28 -7.03 15.57 4.21
C GLY A 28 -6.34 16.01 5.51
N LYS A 29 -6.48 17.31 5.81
CA LYS A 29 -6.10 17.87 7.11
C LYS A 29 -7.18 17.57 8.14
N SER A 30 -6.79 17.27 9.39
CA SER A 30 -7.72 16.99 10.50
C SER A 30 -8.66 15.79 10.27
N PRO A 31 -8.16 14.55 10.40
CA PRO A 31 -9.00 13.34 10.23
C PRO A 31 -10.24 13.32 11.15
N PRO A 32 -11.45 13.10 10.61
CA PRO A 32 -12.68 13.09 11.40
C PRO A 32 -12.84 11.75 12.14
N VAL A 33 -12.28 11.66 13.35
CA VAL A 33 -12.19 10.42 14.15
C VAL A 33 -13.54 9.71 14.30
N ASP A 34 -14.59 10.43 14.66
CA ASP A 34 -15.92 9.83 14.87
C ASP A 34 -16.45 9.13 13.61
N MET A 35 -16.29 9.75 12.44
CA MET A 35 -16.71 9.14 11.17
C MET A 35 -15.84 7.94 10.80
N LEU A 36 -14.52 8.05 11.01
CA LEU A 36 -13.57 6.99 10.68
C LEU A 36 -13.68 5.79 11.63
N SER A 37 -14.19 5.98 12.84
CA SER A 37 -14.43 4.92 13.82
C SER A 37 -15.46 3.87 13.39
N ALA A 38 -16.26 4.17 12.37
CA ALA A 38 -17.24 3.25 11.79
C ALA A 38 -16.60 2.14 10.93
N PHE A 39 -15.29 2.21 10.66
CA PHE A 39 -14.57 1.27 9.80
C PHE A 39 -13.58 0.42 10.59
N ASP A 40 -13.32 -0.81 10.13
CA ASP A 40 -12.31 -1.71 10.72
C ASP A 40 -10.88 -1.17 10.52
N ALA A 41 -10.64 -0.51 9.38
CA ALA A 41 -9.33 0.05 9.01
C ALA A 41 -9.48 1.46 8.42
N ALA A 42 -8.73 2.42 8.94
CA ALA A 42 -8.73 3.79 8.43
C ALA A 42 -7.30 4.22 8.08
N VAL A 43 -7.06 4.51 6.79
CA VAL A 43 -5.78 4.97 6.25
C VAL A 43 -5.69 6.48 6.32
N ILE A 44 -4.62 6.98 6.92
CA ILE A 44 -4.38 8.40 7.20
C ILE A 44 -3.09 8.85 6.51
N GLU A 45 -3.09 10.08 5.99
CA GLU A 45 -1.85 10.78 5.63
C GLU A 45 -1.09 11.15 6.93
N PRO A 46 0.06 10.51 7.22
CA PRO A 46 0.75 10.68 8.51
C PRO A 46 1.33 12.08 8.76
N ASP A 47 1.47 12.91 7.71
CA ASP A 47 1.91 14.30 7.83
C ASP A 47 0.74 15.27 8.08
N SER A 48 -0.49 14.77 8.25
CA SER A 48 -1.68 15.57 8.60
C SER A 48 -1.68 16.11 10.04
N GLY A 49 -0.75 15.65 10.89
CA GLY A 49 -0.70 15.95 12.33
C GLY A 49 -1.53 15.01 13.20
N PHE A 50 -2.08 13.93 12.64
CA PHE A 50 -2.86 12.93 13.38
C PHE A 50 -1.98 12.10 14.33
N ASP A 51 -2.47 11.89 15.56
CA ASP A 51 -1.83 11.04 16.56
C ASP A 51 -2.71 9.81 16.87
N PRO A 52 -2.35 8.61 16.39
CA PRO A 52 -3.13 7.39 16.62
C PRO A 52 -3.10 6.92 18.08
N LEU A 53 -2.14 7.37 18.91
CA LEU A 53 -2.07 7.00 20.33
C LEU A 53 -3.11 7.77 21.17
N VAL A 54 -3.43 9.01 20.79
CA VAL A 54 -4.49 9.82 21.41
C VAL A 54 -5.87 9.34 20.99
N HIS A 55 -6.00 8.82 19.76
CA HIS A 55 -7.27 8.36 19.19
C HIS A 55 -7.39 6.83 19.14
N ARG A 56 -7.00 6.12 20.20
CA ARG A 56 -7.15 4.66 20.24
C ARG A 56 -8.63 4.27 20.21
N LEU A 57 -8.98 3.37 19.30
CA LEU A 57 -10.33 2.83 19.15
C LEU A 57 -10.32 1.32 19.41
N PRO A 58 -11.40 0.76 19.98
CA PRO A 58 -11.46 -0.67 20.31
C PRO A 58 -11.51 -1.56 19.05
N HIS A 59 -12.00 -1.02 17.93
CA HIS A 59 -12.28 -1.78 16.71
C HIS A 59 -11.44 -1.32 15.51
N THR A 60 -11.34 0.00 15.30
CA THR A 60 -10.62 0.57 14.16
C THR A 60 -9.10 0.49 14.34
N THR A 61 -8.42 -0.10 13.36
CA THR A 61 -6.97 -0.01 13.24
C THR A 61 -6.59 1.20 12.38
N TRP A 62 -5.72 2.07 12.89
CA TRP A 62 -5.15 3.17 12.10
C TRP A 62 -4.02 2.67 11.21
N PHE A 63 -4.13 2.96 9.91
CA PHE A 63 -3.11 2.72 8.91
C PHE A 63 -2.45 4.04 8.51
N ALA A 64 -1.13 4.04 8.35
CA ALA A 64 -0.43 5.17 7.74
C ALA A 64 -0.24 4.93 6.24
N TYR A 65 -0.49 5.95 5.43
CA TYR A 65 -0.08 5.97 4.03
C TYR A 65 1.45 6.01 3.93
N ALA A 66 2.02 5.12 3.11
CA ALA A 66 3.44 5.09 2.79
C ALA A 66 3.65 4.69 1.33
N SER A 67 4.21 5.60 0.53
CA SER A 67 4.57 5.35 -0.87
C SER A 67 5.90 4.59 -0.94
N VAL A 68 5.90 3.37 -1.51
CA VAL A 68 7.09 2.50 -1.56
C VAL A 68 7.89 2.68 -2.85
N GLY A 69 7.20 2.79 -3.98
CA GLY A 69 7.83 2.92 -5.31
C GLY A 69 8.23 4.35 -5.66
N GLU A 70 7.69 5.34 -4.95
CA GLU A 70 7.93 6.75 -5.22
C GLU A 70 8.15 7.56 -3.94
N VAL A 71 8.89 8.66 -4.05
CA VAL A 71 9.06 9.63 -2.97
C VAL A 71 8.71 11.05 -3.44
N LEU A 72 7.90 11.75 -2.64
CA LEU A 72 7.62 13.16 -2.85
C LEU A 72 8.76 14.00 -2.28
N PRO A 73 9.23 15.05 -3.00
CA PRO A 73 10.27 15.96 -2.47
C PRO A 73 9.91 16.66 -1.16
N SER A 74 8.61 16.73 -0.82
CA SER A 74 8.11 17.31 0.43
C SER A 74 8.21 16.39 1.65
N ARG A 75 8.47 15.08 1.46
CA ARG A 75 8.63 14.15 2.59
C ARG A 75 9.87 14.50 3.38
N SER A 76 9.78 14.45 4.71
CA SER A 76 10.89 14.78 5.61
C SER A 76 12.14 13.95 5.34
N TYR A 77 11.98 12.67 4.98
CA TYR A 77 13.08 11.74 4.68
C TYR A 77 13.64 11.87 3.25
N TYR A 78 13.10 12.74 2.39
CA TYR A 78 13.56 12.86 1.00
C TYR A 78 15.02 13.31 0.88
N ALA A 79 15.48 14.17 1.80
CA ALA A 79 16.86 14.64 1.82
C ALA A 79 17.85 13.49 2.02
N ASP A 80 17.46 12.48 2.80
CA ASP A 80 18.29 11.32 3.14
C ASP A 80 18.34 10.27 2.03
N VAL A 81 17.43 10.32 1.04
CA VAL A 81 17.44 9.39 -0.10
C VAL A 81 18.63 9.70 -1.03
N PRO A 82 19.56 8.75 -1.24
CA PRO A 82 20.64 8.87 -2.22
C PRO A 82 20.10 9.14 -3.61
N LYS A 83 20.61 10.17 -4.28
CA LYS A 83 20.02 10.64 -5.55
C LYS A 83 20.23 9.65 -6.70
N ASN A 84 21.25 8.79 -6.61
CA ASN A 84 21.48 7.69 -7.54
C ASN A 84 20.45 6.55 -7.41
N TRP A 85 19.65 6.50 -6.34
CA TRP A 85 18.53 5.56 -6.20
C TRP A 85 17.25 6.05 -6.91
N LEU A 86 17.21 7.29 -7.40
CA LEU A 86 16.04 7.85 -8.05
C LEU A 86 16.08 7.61 -9.56
N ALA A 87 15.46 6.51 -10.02
CA ALA A 87 15.48 6.07 -11.41
C ALA A 87 14.57 6.85 -12.37
N GLY A 88 13.65 7.67 -11.85
CA GLY A 88 12.72 8.40 -12.71
C GLY A 88 11.89 9.45 -12.00
N ARG A 89 10.87 9.93 -12.70
CA ARG A 89 9.89 10.92 -12.22
C ARG A 89 8.51 10.56 -12.74
N ASN A 90 7.51 10.75 -11.89
CA ASN A 90 6.11 10.69 -12.25
C ASN A 90 5.55 12.12 -12.24
N GLU A 91 5.36 12.69 -13.42
CA GLU A 91 5.00 14.12 -13.58
C GLU A 91 3.62 14.43 -13.03
N SER A 92 2.66 13.50 -13.16
CA SER A 92 1.28 13.68 -12.67
C SER A 92 1.22 13.93 -11.16
N TRP A 93 2.17 13.37 -10.41
CA TRP A 93 2.22 13.44 -8.95
C TRP A 93 3.41 14.22 -8.40
N ALA A 94 4.23 14.81 -9.28
CA ALA A 94 5.47 15.51 -8.93
C ALA A 94 6.41 14.70 -8.01
N SER A 95 6.39 13.37 -8.15
CA SER A 95 7.15 12.43 -7.32
C SER A 95 8.34 11.83 -8.08
N ARG A 96 9.30 11.29 -7.33
CA ARG A 96 10.49 10.62 -7.88
C ARG A 96 10.34 9.12 -7.74
N VAL A 97 10.53 8.38 -8.83
CA VAL A 97 10.49 6.91 -8.84
C VAL A 97 11.78 6.39 -8.20
N VAL A 98 11.64 5.52 -7.20
CA VAL A 98 12.74 4.87 -6.51
C VAL A 98 13.06 3.55 -7.20
N ASP A 99 14.33 3.32 -7.50
CA ASP A 99 14.84 2.05 -8.00
C ASP A 99 14.74 0.98 -6.91
N GLN A 100 13.80 0.05 -7.05
CA GLN A 100 13.60 -1.02 -6.08
C GLN A 100 14.73 -2.06 -6.09
N SER A 101 15.59 -2.08 -7.12
CA SER A 101 16.72 -3.01 -7.19
C SER A 101 17.90 -2.63 -6.27
N GLN A 102 17.85 -1.45 -5.66
CA GLN A 102 18.86 -0.99 -4.71
C GLN A 102 18.83 -1.86 -3.44
N PRO A 103 19.92 -2.57 -3.09
CA PRO A 103 19.90 -3.55 -2.01
C PRO A 103 19.70 -2.92 -0.62
N GLU A 104 20.05 -1.64 -0.45
CA GLU A 104 19.86 -0.90 0.79
C GLU A 104 18.47 -0.29 0.94
N TRP A 105 17.67 -0.23 -0.14
CA TRP A 105 16.33 0.37 -0.11
C TRP A 105 15.39 -0.26 0.92
N PRO A 106 15.30 -1.60 1.06
CA PRO A 106 14.46 -2.22 2.10
C PRO A 106 14.79 -1.76 3.52
N ALA A 107 16.08 -1.68 3.87
CA ALA A 107 16.52 -1.23 5.18
C ALA A 107 16.21 0.26 5.38
N PHE A 108 16.53 1.09 4.37
CA PHE A 108 16.21 2.51 4.38
C PHE A 108 14.71 2.76 4.59
N PHE A 109 13.85 2.07 3.82
CA PHE A 109 12.40 2.23 3.92
C PHE A 109 11.88 1.85 5.32
N VAL A 110 12.39 0.76 5.88
CA VAL A 110 12.03 0.33 7.23
C VAL A 110 12.46 1.35 8.29
N ASP A 111 13.68 1.88 8.20
CA ASP A 111 14.24 2.77 9.23
C ASP A 111 13.75 4.22 9.13
N HIS A 112 13.59 4.74 7.91
CA HIS A 112 13.23 6.14 7.68
C HIS A 112 11.73 6.38 7.46
N VAL A 113 10.98 5.36 7.03
CA VAL A 113 9.53 5.49 6.76
C VAL A 113 8.72 4.71 7.77
N ILE A 114 8.94 3.41 7.91
CA ILE A 114 8.05 2.55 8.73
C ILE A 114 8.29 2.73 10.23
N LYS A 115 9.55 2.74 10.68
CA LYS A 115 9.88 2.88 12.11
C LYS A 115 9.29 4.16 12.72
N PRO A 116 9.45 5.37 12.14
CA PRO A 116 8.85 6.57 12.72
C PRO A 116 7.32 6.51 12.81
N LEU A 117 6.66 5.87 11.84
CA LEU A 117 5.20 5.67 11.86
C LEU A 117 4.77 4.65 12.92
N TRP A 118 5.53 3.56 13.08
CA TRP A 118 5.32 2.59 14.15
C TRP A 118 5.46 3.22 15.53
N ASP A 119 6.51 4.03 15.72
CA ASP A 119 6.79 4.77 16.96
C ASP A 119 5.69 5.79 17.28
N LYS A 120 5.10 6.42 16.26
CA LYS A 120 3.91 7.27 16.38
C LYS A 120 2.64 6.50 16.77
N GLY A 121 2.64 5.17 16.74
CA GLY A 121 1.53 4.32 17.19
C GLY A 121 0.71 3.66 16.08
N TYR A 122 1.04 3.85 14.81
CA TYR A 122 0.38 3.11 13.73
C TYR A 122 0.70 1.61 13.83
N ARG A 123 -0.28 0.76 13.50
CA ARG A 123 -0.13 -0.71 13.46
C ARG A 123 -0.49 -1.30 12.10
N GLY A 124 -0.89 -0.44 11.16
CA GLY A 124 -1.08 -0.79 9.77
C GLY A 124 -0.36 0.18 8.84
N PHE A 125 0.04 -0.31 7.67
CA PHE A 125 0.67 0.49 6.62
C PHE A 125 -0.04 0.23 5.30
N PHE A 126 -0.49 1.31 4.66
CA PHE A 126 -0.99 1.30 3.29
C PHE A 126 0.18 1.60 2.36
N LEU A 127 0.65 0.57 1.66
CA LEU A 127 1.82 0.59 0.81
C LEU A 127 1.40 0.94 -0.61
N ASP A 128 1.71 2.16 -1.03
CA ASP A 128 1.32 2.72 -2.32
C ASP A 128 2.45 2.65 -3.35
N THR A 129 2.12 2.96 -4.61
CA THR A 129 3.04 3.08 -5.76
C THR A 129 3.82 1.79 -6.06
N MET A 130 3.23 0.64 -5.72
CA MET A 130 3.86 -0.68 -5.84
C MET A 130 4.09 -1.13 -7.31
N ASP A 131 3.54 -0.41 -8.28
CA ASP A 131 3.69 -0.64 -9.71
C ASP A 131 4.48 0.48 -10.44
N SER A 132 4.95 1.53 -9.73
CA SER A 132 5.64 2.67 -10.35
C SER A 132 6.98 2.32 -11.03
N TRP A 133 7.58 1.19 -10.69
CA TRP A 133 8.75 0.66 -11.39
C TRP A 133 8.50 0.43 -12.89
N GLN A 134 7.25 0.23 -13.31
CA GLN A 134 6.87 0.08 -14.72
C GLN A 134 7.20 1.34 -15.56
N LEU A 135 7.26 2.51 -14.92
CA LEU A 135 7.65 3.76 -15.56
C LEU A 135 9.11 3.73 -16.05
N VAL A 136 9.99 2.98 -15.38
CA VAL A 136 11.44 2.99 -15.64
C VAL A 136 11.97 1.67 -16.20
N ALA A 137 11.41 0.52 -15.80
CA ALA A 137 11.89 -0.80 -16.23
C ALA A 137 11.31 -1.24 -17.59
N LYS A 138 12.17 -1.30 -18.61
CA LYS A 138 11.77 -1.59 -20.01
C LYS A 138 12.13 -2.99 -20.51
N THR A 139 13.02 -3.70 -19.82
CA THR A 139 13.39 -5.08 -20.14
C THR A 139 12.85 -6.04 -19.08
N ASP A 140 12.63 -7.30 -19.45
CA ASP A 140 12.12 -8.30 -18.50
C ASP A 140 13.08 -8.51 -17.31
N ASP A 141 14.39 -8.49 -17.55
CA ASP A 141 15.40 -8.56 -16.49
C ASP A 141 15.29 -7.39 -15.50
N ALA A 142 15.15 -6.16 -16.01
CA ALA A 142 14.99 -4.99 -15.16
C ALA A 142 13.69 -5.09 -14.34
N ARG A 143 12.59 -5.56 -14.95
CA ARG A 143 11.32 -5.74 -14.25
C ARG A 143 11.43 -6.79 -13.15
N ALA A 144 12.09 -7.92 -13.44
CA ALA A 144 12.31 -8.98 -12.45
C ALA A 144 13.11 -8.48 -11.25
N GLN A 145 14.14 -7.65 -11.48
CA GLN A 145 14.91 -7.02 -10.40
C GLN A 145 14.07 -6.08 -9.53
N GLN A 146 13.20 -5.27 -10.15
CA GLN A 146 12.30 -4.37 -9.41
C GLN A 146 11.29 -5.15 -8.55
N ILE A 147 10.70 -6.21 -9.12
CA ILE A 147 9.74 -7.09 -8.42
C ILE A 147 10.41 -7.78 -7.23
N ALA A 148 11.62 -8.33 -7.42
CA ALA A 148 12.37 -8.97 -6.33
C ALA A 148 12.73 -7.97 -5.22
N GLY A 149 13.19 -6.78 -5.60
CA GLY A 149 13.51 -5.69 -4.68
C GLY A 149 12.31 -5.22 -3.86
N LEU A 150 11.17 -5.01 -4.51
CA LEU A 150 9.93 -4.62 -3.83
C LEU A 150 9.44 -5.71 -2.86
N ALA A 151 9.54 -6.98 -3.24
CA ALA A 151 9.23 -8.09 -2.33
C ALA A 151 10.17 -8.12 -1.11
N ASN A 152 11.44 -7.73 -1.27
CA ASN A 152 12.38 -7.60 -0.16
C ASN A 152 12.01 -6.48 0.81
N VAL A 153 11.43 -5.37 0.32
CA VAL A 153 10.87 -4.32 1.20
C VAL A 153 9.78 -4.92 2.09
N ILE A 154 8.84 -5.68 1.54
CA ILE A 154 7.75 -6.31 2.31
C ILE A 154 8.31 -7.25 3.38
N ARG A 155 9.27 -8.10 3.01
CA ARG A 155 9.92 -9.03 3.96
C ARG A 155 10.66 -8.29 5.05
N ALA A 156 11.37 -7.20 4.73
CA ALA A 156 12.09 -6.39 5.71
C ALA A 156 11.13 -5.74 6.72
N ILE A 157 9.98 -5.22 6.27
CA ILE A 157 8.94 -4.68 7.15
C ILE A 157 8.44 -5.76 8.10
N LYS A 158 8.05 -6.93 7.58
CA LYS A 158 7.52 -8.03 8.40
C LYS A 158 8.56 -8.64 9.34
N ALA A 159 9.82 -8.69 8.93
CA ALA A 159 10.91 -9.15 9.78
C ALA A 159 11.10 -8.25 11.01
N ARG A 160 10.97 -6.92 10.84
CA ARG A 160 11.10 -5.96 11.95
C ARG A 160 9.81 -5.79 12.75
N TYR A 161 8.66 -5.85 12.08
CA TYR A 161 7.34 -5.66 12.66
C TYR A 161 6.40 -6.82 12.25
N PRO A 162 6.53 -8.00 12.88
CA PRO A 162 5.74 -9.19 12.52
C PRO A 162 4.23 -8.99 12.59
N ASP A 163 3.76 -8.12 13.49
CA ASP A 163 2.34 -7.84 13.69
C ASP A 163 1.79 -6.71 12.81
N ALA A 164 2.65 -6.05 12.01
CA ALA A 164 2.19 -4.97 11.13
C ALA A 164 1.21 -5.52 10.08
N LYS A 165 0.05 -4.87 9.97
CA LYS A 165 -0.92 -5.14 8.91
C LYS A 165 -0.54 -4.35 7.65
N LEU A 166 -0.37 -5.02 6.52
CA LEU A 166 0.07 -4.37 5.28
C LEU A 166 -1.05 -4.39 4.23
N ILE A 167 -1.53 -3.22 3.82
CA ILE A 167 -2.44 -3.11 2.68
C ILE A 167 -1.61 -2.73 1.46
N PHE A 168 -1.66 -3.55 0.41
CA PHE A 168 -0.96 -3.25 -0.84
C PHE A 168 -1.89 -2.48 -1.78
N ASN A 169 -1.50 -1.31 -2.27
CA ASN A 169 -2.15 -0.73 -3.44
C ASN A 169 -1.59 -1.40 -4.68
N ARG A 170 -2.38 -2.27 -5.29
CA ARG A 170 -1.97 -3.15 -6.39
C ARG A 170 -0.84 -4.10 -5.95
N GLY A 171 0.34 -4.01 -6.56
CA GLY A 171 1.47 -4.90 -6.29
C GLY A 171 1.21 -6.35 -6.72
N PHE A 172 0.39 -6.58 -7.74
CA PHE A 172 -0.02 -7.92 -8.15
C PHE A 172 1.16 -8.83 -8.53
N GLU A 173 2.22 -8.25 -9.07
CA GLU A 173 3.42 -8.95 -9.53
C GLU A 173 4.25 -9.53 -8.38
N ILE A 174 4.17 -8.95 -7.18
CA ILE A 174 4.88 -9.48 -6.00
C ILE A 174 4.04 -10.48 -5.20
N LEU A 175 2.72 -10.50 -5.36
CA LEU A 175 1.83 -11.39 -4.59
C LEU A 175 2.23 -12.87 -4.64
N PRO A 176 2.70 -13.46 -5.76
CA PRO A 176 3.18 -14.84 -5.75
C PRO A 176 4.28 -15.11 -4.71
N GLN A 177 5.00 -14.09 -4.28
CA GLN A 177 6.12 -14.18 -3.35
C GLN A 177 5.82 -13.77 -1.91
N VAL A 178 4.77 -12.96 -1.68
CA VAL A 178 4.51 -12.31 -0.38
C VAL A 178 3.02 -12.17 -0.03
N HIS A 179 2.12 -12.90 -0.69
CA HIS A 179 0.67 -12.81 -0.42
C HIS A 179 0.31 -13.15 1.03
N ASP A 180 1.03 -14.09 1.65
CA ASP A 180 0.90 -14.49 3.06
C ASP A 180 1.27 -13.36 4.05
N LEU A 181 1.97 -12.34 3.58
CA LEU A 181 2.36 -11.17 4.35
C LEU A 181 1.41 -9.97 4.21
N ALA A 182 0.48 -10.04 3.24
CA ALA A 182 -0.51 -8.99 3.03
C ALA A 182 -1.64 -9.11 4.08
N TYR A 183 -2.19 -7.98 4.52
CA TYR A 183 -3.46 -7.93 5.25
C TYR A 183 -4.63 -7.79 4.27
N ALA A 184 -4.47 -6.95 3.27
CA ALA A 184 -5.40 -6.80 2.16
C ALA A 184 -4.70 -6.28 0.91
N VAL A 185 -5.35 -6.43 -0.25
CA VAL A 185 -4.92 -5.81 -1.51
C VAL A 185 -6.01 -4.87 -1.98
N ALA A 186 -5.65 -3.61 -2.16
CA ALA A 186 -6.49 -2.58 -2.75
C ALA A 186 -6.13 -2.36 -4.22
N PHE A 187 -7.04 -1.76 -4.97
CA PHE A 187 -6.76 -1.33 -6.34
C PHE A 187 -7.64 -0.15 -6.75
N GLU A 188 -7.00 0.79 -7.45
CA GLU A 188 -7.59 2.01 -7.96
C GLU A 188 -7.44 2.04 -9.50
N SER A 189 -8.49 2.17 -10.30
CA SER A 189 -9.91 2.22 -9.96
C SER A 189 -10.71 1.19 -10.75
N LEU A 190 -11.85 0.75 -10.22
CA LEU A 190 -12.64 -0.32 -10.85
C LEU A 190 -13.73 0.19 -11.81
N TYR A 191 -14.45 1.26 -11.45
CA TYR A 191 -15.57 1.79 -12.25
C TYR A 191 -15.45 3.28 -12.57
N ARG A 192 -14.93 4.06 -11.61
CA ARG A 192 -14.70 5.50 -11.73
C ARG A 192 -13.29 5.81 -11.25
N GLY A 193 -12.50 6.44 -12.10
CA GLY A 193 -11.15 6.88 -11.79
C GLY A 193 -11.07 8.38 -11.56
N TRP A 194 -9.91 8.82 -11.12
CA TRP A 194 -9.53 10.22 -11.06
C TRP A 194 -8.38 10.44 -12.06
N ASP A 195 -8.58 11.33 -13.03
CA ASP A 195 -7.51 11.79 -13.91
C ASP A 195 -6.81 12.97 -13.23
N GLN A 196 -5.62 12.72 -12.70
CA GLN A 196 -4.82 13.72 -12.01
C GLN A 196 -4.34 14.84 -12.95
N SER A 197 -4.11 14.55 -14.23
CA SER A 197 -3.66 15.58 -15.19
C SER A 197 -4.78 16.55 -15.57
N GLN A 198 -6.01 16.03 -15.66
CA GLN A 198 -7.20 16.80 -16.05
C GLN A 198 -8.07 17.21 -14.86
N GLN A 199 -7.69 16.81 -13.65
CA GLN A 199 -8.42 17.07 -12.39
C GLN A 199 -9.91 16.74 -12.49
N ARG A 200 -10.26 15.59 -13.06
CA ARG A 200 -11.66 15.18 -13.26
C ARG A 200 -11.88 13.69 -13.03
N TYR A 201 -13.12 13.35 -12.66
CA TYR A 201 -13.55 11.96 -12.63
C TYR A 201 -13.76 11.41 -14.05
N THR A 202 -13.33 10.17 -14.26
CA THR A 202 -13.44 9.47 -15.54
C THR A 202 -14.05 8.09 -15.34
N GLU A 203 -14.60 7.51 -16.41
CA GLU A 203 -14.96 6.10 -16.41
C GLU A 203 -13.70 5.25 -16.62
N VAL A 204 -13.61 4.13 -15.90
CA VAL A 204 -12.53 3.17 -16.12
C VAL A 204 -12.84 2.38 -17.39
N PRO A 205 -11.93 2.33 -18.38
CA PRO A 205 -12.11 1.55 -19.60
C PRO A 205 -12.47 0.09 -19.29
N ALA A 206 -13.33 -0.51 -20.11
CA ALA A 206 -13.80 -1.88 -19.87
C ALA A 206 -12.66 -2.90 -19.78
N GLN A 207 -11.65 -2.76 -20.65
CA GLN A 207 -10.46 -3.60 -20.65
C GLN A 207 -9.69 -3.54 -19.33
N ASP A 208 -9.46 -2.33 -18.80
CA ASP A 208 -8.75 -2.13 -17.53
C ASP A 208 -9.53 -2.72 -16.36
N ARG A 209 -10.86 -2.53 -16.37
CA ARG A 209 -11.75 -3.13 -15.37
C ARG A 209 -11.70 -4.66 -15.41
N ASP A 210 -11.79 -5.25 -16.59
CA ASP A 210 -11.79 -6.71 -16.75
C ASP A 210 -10.44 -7.31 -16.31
N TRP A 211 -9.34 -6.64 -16.65
CA TRP A 211 -8.01 -6.99 -16.16
C TRP A 211 -7.93 -6.93 -14.63
N LEU A 212 -8.40 -5.84 -13.99
CA LEU A 212 -8.43 -5.71 -12.53
C LEU A 212 -9.28 -6.79 -11.86
N LEU A 213 -10.46 -7.11 -12.42
CA LEU A 213 -11.32 -8.18 -11.90
C LEU A 213 -10.64 -9.55 -12.00
N GLN A 214 -9.85 -9.80 -13.05
CA GLN A 214 -9.05 -11.02 -13.17
C GLN A 214 -7.93 -11.07 -12.12
N GLN A 215 -7.24 -9.96 -11.86
CA GLN A 215 -6.25 -9.87 -10.79
C GLN A 215 -6.88 -10.11 -9.41
N ALA A 216 -8.04 -9.52 -9.13
CA ALA A 216 -8.78 -9.71 -7.88
C ALA A 216 -9.18 -11.19 -7.68
N LYS A 217 -9.70 -11.85 -8.73
CA LYS A 217 -10.01 -13.29 -8.69
C LYS A 217 -8.77 -14.15 -8.44
N THR A 218 -7.65 -13.82 -9.10
CA THR A 218 -6.40 -14.57 -8.99
C THR A 218 -5.79 -14.41 -7.60
N SER A 219 -5.74 -13.18 -7.09
CA SER A 219 -5.28 -12.86 -5.75
C SER A 219 -6.15 -13.58 -4.72
N GLY A 220 -7.48 -13.44 -4.80
CA GLY A 220 -8.41 -14.10 -3.90
C GLY A 220 -8.37 -15.64 -3.90
N LYS A 221 -7.82 -16.29 -4.94
CA LYS A 221 -7.56 -17.74 -4.94
C LYS A 221 -6.25 -18.12 -4.27
N ARG A 222 -5.20 -17.31 -4.43
CA ARG A 222 -3.88 -17.51 -3.78
C ARG A 222 -3.93 -17.21 -2.29
N CYS A 223 -4.87 -16.36 -1.93
CA CYS A 223 -5.16 -15.87 -0.60
C CYS A 223 -6.11 -16.79 0.21
N ARG A 224 -6.55 -17.93 -0.32
CA ARG A 224 -7.41 -18.86 0.42
C ARG A 224 -6.63 -20.06 0.93
#